data_AF-A0A349SAR0-F1
#
_entry.id   AF-A0A349SAR0-F1
#
_cell.length_a   1.000
_cell.length_b   1.000
_cell.length_c   1.000
_cell.angle_alpha   90.00
_cell.angle_beta   90.00
_cell.angle_gamma   90.00
#
_symmetry.space_group_name_H-M   'P 1'
#
loop_
_entity.id
_entity.type
_entity.pdbx_description
1 polymer ?
#
loop_
_entity_poly.entity_id
_entity_poly.type
_entity_poly.pdbx_seq_one_letter_code
_entity_poly.pdbx_strand_id
1 'polypeptide(L)'
;TADMVKPGLPVMNDDGTPKWRMAPSPRGAYWEDGQKLGYQDTGAWTLMKSTPEDRAKAAWLYAQFVTSKTVSLKKSHVGLTIIRDSDIRHESFTERAAELGGLVEFYRSPARVQWTPTGTNVPDYPRLAQLWWQNIGDASSGAKTPQEAMTALAVAQERLMQRLQRANVLGECGPLLNEPQSRDYWLSQPGAPKAKLDNEKPAPVTIDYDELVKSWQ
;
A
#
# COMPACT_ATOMS: atom_id res chain seq x y z
N THR A 1 8.14 10.60 4.60
CA THR A 1 7.29 11.50 5.44
C THR A 1 8.10 12.36 6.38
N ALA A 2 8.95 11.79 7.26
CA ALA A 2 9.77 12.57 8.20
C ALA A 2 10.65 13.65 7.52
N ASP A 3 11.18 13.38 6.33
CA ASP A 3 11.97 14.36 5.60
C ASP A 3 11.17 15.58 5.15
N MET A 4 9.85 15.50 5.03
CA MET A 4 9.01 16.61 4.54
C MET A 4 8.65 17.63 5.64
N VAL A 5 9.00 17.34 6.90
CA VAL A 5 8.74 18.21 8.06
C VAL A 5 10.05 18.71 8.70
N LYS A 6 11.17 18.57 8.00
CA LYS A 6 12.47 19.09 8.47
C LYS A 6 12.46 20.63 8.43
N PRO A 7 12.91 21.31 9.50
CA PRO A 7 13.06 22.76 9.49
C PRO A 7 13.95 23.26 8.33
N GLY A 8 13.64 24.45 7.82
CA GLY A 8 14.43 25.12 6.77
C GLY A 8 14.19 24.62 5.34
N LEU A 9 13.28 23.66 5.12
CA LEU A 9 12.89 23.28 3.76
C LEU A 9 11.99 24.35 3.12
N PRO A 10 12.04 24.53 1.78
CA PRO A 10 11.17 25.48 1.08
C PRO A 10 9.67 25.27 1.31
N VAL A 11 9.29 24.03 1.62
CA VAL A 11 7.91 23.59 1.89
C VAL A 11 7.46 23.80 3.34
N MET A 12 8.29 24.43 4.17
CA MET A 12 7.98 24.79 5.55
C MET A 12 7.90 26.31 5.68
N ASN A 13 7.07 26.77 6.62
CA ASN A 13 7.05 28.15 7.10
C ASN A 13 8.18 28.39 8.10
N ASP A 14 8.50 29.66 8.35
CA ASP A 14 9.54 30.06 9.29
C ASP A 14 9.20 29.69 10.75
N ASP A 15 7.91 29.53 11.07
CA ASP A 15 7.40 29.07 12.37
C ASP A 15 7.48 27.55 12.57
N GLY A 16 7.98 26.80 11.57
CA GLY A 16 8.11 25.35 11.63
C GLY A 16 6.88 24.57 11.16
N THR A 17 5.79 25.23 10.77
CA THR A 17 4.60 24.56 10.22
C THR A 17 4.77 24.24 8.72
N PRO A 18 4.16 23.16 8.20
CA PRO A 18 4.21 22.84 6.78
C PRO A 18 3.32 23.77 5.94
N LYS A 19 3.78 24.14 4.74
CA LYS A 19 2.99 24.85 3.71
C LYS A 19 2.01 23.94 2.97
N TRP A 20 1.95 22.67 3.36
CA TRP A 20 1.16 21.62 2.73
C TRP A 20 0.29 20.92 3.77
N ARG A 21 -0.75 20.22 3.30
CA ARG A 21 -1.63 19.41 4.13
C ARG A 21 -1.92 18.08 3.46
N MET A 22 -2.06 17.04 4.28
CA MET A 22 -2.62 15.77 3.85
C MET A 22 -4.10 15.96 3.54
N ALA A 23 -4.53 15.33 2.44
CA ALA A 23 -5.91 15.30 1.99
C ALA A 23 -6.32 13.85 1.71
N PRO A 24 -7.62 13.52 1.76
CA PRO A 24 -8.13 12.27 1.22
C PRO A 24 -7.63 11.97 -0.19
N SER A 25 -7.36 10.69 -0.46
CA SER A 25 -6.96 10.24 -1.79
C SER A 25 -8.03 10.58 -2.84
N PRO A 26 -7.64 11.04 -4.04
CA PRO A 26 -8.58 11.25 -5.13
C PRO A 26 -9.14 9.90 -5.64
N ARG A 27 -10.27 9.97 -6.33
CA ARG A 27 -10.98 8.82 -6.92
C ARG A 27 -10.79 8.79 -8.42
N GLY A 28 -10.56 7.60 -8.98
CA GLY A 28 -10.51 7.39 -10.44
C GLY A 28 -11.87 7.01 -11.02
N ALA A 29 -11.97 6.95 -12.35
CA ALA A 29 -13.22 6.62 -13.07
C ALA A 29 -13.83 5.26 -12.69
N TYR A 30 -12.98 4.32 -12.25
CA TYR A 30 -13.36 2.96 -11.87
C TYR A 30 -13.73 2.79 -10.39
N TRP A 31 -13.57 3.85 -9.59
CA TRP A 31 -13.79 3.79 -8.16
C TRP A 31 -15.29 3.79 -7.83
N GLU A 32 -15.68 2.94 -6.89
CA GLU A 32 -17.05 2.83 -6.36
C GLU A 32 -16.99 2.81 -4.83
N ASP A 33 -18.09 3.21 -4.18
CA ASP A 33 -18.20 3.18 -2.72
C ASP A 33 -17.88 1.79 -2.16
N GLY A 34 -17.00 1.75 -1.15
CA GLY A 34 -16.50 0.51 -0.55
C GLY A 34 -15.17 0.01 -1.12
N GLN A 35 -14.72 0.50 -2.28
CA GLN A 35 -13.39 0.18 -2.79
C GLN A 35 -12.28 0.90 -2.02
N LYS A 36 -11.12 0.24 -1.92
CA LYS A 36 -9.92 0.81 -1.27
C LYS A 36 -9.27 1.88 -2.15
N LEU A 37 -8.64 2.86 -1.50
CA LEU A 37 -8.08 4.06 -2.13
C LEU A 37 -6.55 4.12 -2.14
N GLY A 38 -5.90 3.07 -1.64
CA GLY A 38 -4.45 2.99 -1.54
C GLY A 38 -4.03 1.67 -0.90
N TYR A 39 -2.73 1.47 -0.76
CA TYR A 39 -2.16 0.31 -0.06
C TYR A 39 -1.23 0.80 1.07
N GLN A 40 -1.20 0.06 2.17
CA GLN A 40 -0.27 0.30 3.27
C GLN A 40 0.76 -0.83 3.33
N ASP A 41 2.03 -0.47 3.23
CA ASP A 41 3.12 -1.42 3.50
C ASP A 41 3.22 -1.68 5.00
N THR A 42 3.15 -2.96 5.37
CA THR A 42 3.29 -3.39 6.77
C THR A 42 4.56 -4.20 6.92
N GLY A 43 5.53 -3.65 7.64
CA GLY A 43 6.75 -4.38 8.00
C GLY A 43 6.44 -5.52 8.99
N ALA A 44 7.10 -6.65 8.82
CA ALA A 44 6.99 -7.80 9.72
C ALA A 44 8.37 -8.27 10.19
N TRP A 45 8.42 -8.85 11.38
CA TRP A 45 9.58 -9.60 11.86
C TRP A 45 9.49 -11.03 11.36
N THR A 46 10.45 -11.45 10.55
CA THR A 46 10.51 -12.81 10.01
C THR A 46 11.57 -13.62 10.76
N LEU A 47 11.13 -14.67 11.44
CA LEU A 47 12.02 -15.66 12.07
C LEU A 47 12.11 -16.89 11.16
N MET A 48 13.30 -17.20 10.66
CA MET A 48 13.50 -18.28 9.71
C MET A 48 13.39 -19.64 10.43
N LYS A 49 12.74 -20.62 9.79
CA LYS A 49 12.65 -21.99 10.32
C LYS A 49 14.03 -22.65 10.55
N SER A 50 15.05 -22.22 9.81
CA SER A 50 16.42 -22.71 9.93
C SER A 50 17.23 -22.06 11.06
N THR A 51 16.70 -21.01 11.71
CA THR A 51 17.40 -20.36 12.83
C THR A 51 17.39 -21.29 14.05
N PRO A 52 18.54 -21.59 14.69
CA PRO A 52 18.59 -22.37 15.92
C PRO A 52 17.64 -21.79 16.97
N GLU A 53 16.93 -22.65 17.70
CA GLU A 53 15.81 -22.25 18.56
C GLU A 53 16.19 -21.17 19.58
N ASP A 54 17.34 -21.30 20.24
CA ASP A 54 17.81 -20.32 21.22
C ASP A 54 18.04 -18.93 20.60
N ARG A 55 18.54 -18.88 19.36
CA ARG A 55 18.73 -17.62 18.64
C ARG A 55 17.39 -17.06 18.16
N ALA A 56 16.46 -17.91 17.75
CA ALA A 56 15.11 -17.48 17.36
C ALA A 56 14.36 -16.87 18.55
N LYS A 57 14.47 -17.47 19.74
CA LYS A 57 13.93 -16.91 21.00
C LYS A 57 14.53 -15.55 21.34
N ALA A 58 15.85 -15.41 21.22
CA ALA A 58 16.53 -14.13 21.44
C ALA A 58 16.09 -13.05 20.43
N ALA A 59 16.00 -13.41 19.15
CA ALA A 59 15.49 -12.51 18.10
C ALA A 59 14.03 -12.12 18.34
N TRP A 60 13.20 -13.05 18.80
CA TRP A 60 11.81 -12.77 19.18
C TRP A 60 11.74 -11.77 20.34
N LEU A 61 12.53 -11.96 21.40
CA LEU A 61 12.60 -11.00 22.53
C LEU A 61 13.05 -9.61 22.08
N TYR A 62 14.04 -9.55 21.18
CA TYR A 62 14.48 -8.28 20.60
C TYR A 62 13.37 -7.61 19.77
N ALA A 63 12.62 -8.38 18.97
CA ALA A 63 11.47 -7.87 18.24
C ALA A 63 10.38 -7.32 19.18
N GLN A 64 10.13 -7.97 20.32
CA GLN A 64 9.23 -7.45 21.36
C GLN A 64 9.74 -6.13 21.94
N PHE A 65 11.04 -6.03 22.25
CA PHE A 65 11.64 -4.79 22.74
C PHE A 65 11.48 -3.64 21.74
N VAL A 66 11.79 -3.86 20.46
CA VAL A 66 11.71 -2.83 19.41
C VAL A 66 10.27 -2.39 19.12
N THR A 67 9.28 -3.25 19.40
CA THR A 67 7.85 -2.94 19.24
C THR A 67 7.16 -2.54 20.54
N SER A 68 7.89 -2.51 21.66
CA SER A 68 7.40 -2.04 22.97
C SER A 68 6.94 -0.58 22.91
N LYS A 69 5.99 -0.20 23.76
CA LYS A 69 5.33 1.12 23.71
C LYS A 69 6.32 2.29 23.70
N THR A 70 7.32 2.29 24.58
CA THR A 70 8.29 3.39 24.69
C THR A 70 9.18 3.49 23.44
N VAL A 71 9.69 2.35 22.96
CA VAL A 71 10.60 2.31 21.80
C VAL A 71 9.85 2.65 20.51
N SER A 72 8.67 2.05 20.32
CA SER A 72 7.80 2.33 19.17
C SER A 72 7.35 3.78 19.14
N LEU A 73 6.90 4.37 20.26
CA LEU A 73 6.55 5.79 20.33
C LEU A 73 7.72 6.70 19.93
N LYS A 74 8.93 6.44 20.42
CA LYS A 74 10.11 7.23 20.03
C LYS A 74 10.40 7.10 18.54
N LYS A 75 10.32 5.88 17.99
CA LYS A 75 10.49 5.64 16.54
C LYS A 75 9.42 6.33 15.72
N SER A 76 8.17 6.30 16.16
CA SER A 76 7.03 6.98 15.53
C SER A 76 7.29 8.49 15.45
N HIS A 77 7.86 9.11 16.50
CA HIS A 77 8.22 10.53 16.47
C HIS A 77 9.36 10.89 15.50
N VAL A 78 10.33 9.98 15.33
CA VAL A 78 11.51 10.19 14.48
C VAL A 78 11.21 9.89 13.02
N GLY A 79 10.63 8.72 12.74
CA GLY A 79 10.40 8.23 11.38
C GLY A 79 9.03 8.58 10.80
N LEU A 80 8.07 8.97 11.64
CA LEU A 80 6.66 9.14 11.28
C LEU A 80 6.07 7.87 10.63
N THR A 81 6.59 6.70 11.02
CA THR A 81 6.05 5.38 10.65
C THR A 81 5.30 4.82 11.85
N ILE A 82 3.98 5.00 11.84
CA ILE A 82 3.12 4.62 12.94
C ILE A 82 2.78 3.13 12.83
N ILE A 83 3.22 2.35 13.82
CA ILE A 83 2.96 0.89 13.87
C ILE A 83 1.97 0.48 14.96
N ARG A 84 1.58 1.40 15.84
CA ARG A 84 0.62 1.16 16.93
C ARG A 84 -0.38 2.30 17.02
N ASP A 85 -1.65 1.98 17.21
CA ASP A 85 -2.68 2.98 17.48
C ASP A 85 -2.35 3.77 18.77
N SER A 86 -1.80 3.11 19.79
CA SER A 86 -1.37 3.77 21.03
C SER A 86 -0.30 4.85 20.82
N ASP A 87 0.50 4.75 19.76
CA ASP A 87 1.54 5.73 19.49
C ASP A 87 0.91 7.01 18.93
N ILE A 88 0.08 6.89 17.89
CA ILE A 88 -0.58 8.07 17.32
C ILE A 88 -1.61 8.69 18.27
N ARG A 89 -2.17 7.91 19.20
CA ARG A 89 -3.07 8.40 20.26
C ARG A 89 -2.34 9.05 21.44
N HIS A 90 -1.00 8.97 21.49
CA HIS A 90 -0.24 9.59 22.57
C HIS A 90 -0.37 11.13 22.54
N GLU A 91 -0.41 11.76 23.72
CA GLU A 91 -0.60 13.21 23.88
C GLU A 91 0.44 14.04 23.11
N SER A 92 1.70 13.60 23.11
CA SER A 92 2.77 14.27 22.35
C SER A 92 2.55 14.33 20.83
N PHE A 93 1.69 13.47 20.24
CA PHE A 93 1.28 13.64 18.85
C PHE A 93 0.15 14.67 18.69
N THR A 94 -0.68 14.87 19.71
CA THR A 94 -1.64 15.98 19.73
C THR A 94 -0.91 17.32 19.80
N GLU A 95 0.06 17.45 20.70
CA GLU A 95 0.89 18.66 20.86
C GLU A 95 1.61 19.02 19.55
N ARG A 96 2.11 18.02 18.84
CA ARG A 96 2.89 18.17 17.61
C ARG A 96 2.04 18.20 16.33
N ALA A 97 0.72 18.06 16.42
CA ALA A 97 -0.13 17.84 15.24
C ALA A 97 0.01 18.95 14.19
N ALA A 98 0.10 20.21 14.62
CA ALA A 98 0.25 21.38 13.76
C ALA A 98 1.53 21.34 12.89
N GLU A 99 2.59 20.65 13.35
CA GLU A 99 3.85 20.50 12.62
C GLU A 99 3.82 19.35 11.60
N LEU A 100 2.78 18.51 11.62
CA LEU A 100 2.73 17.24 10.89
C LEU A 100 1.74 17.26 9.72
N GLY A 101 1.21 18.43 9.37
CA GLY A 101 0.51 18.66 8.09
C GLY A 101 -0.69 17.75 7.87
N GLY A 102 -1.46 17.41 8.91
CA GLY A 102 -2.64 16.55 8.78
C GLY A 102 -2.38 15.04 9.01
N LEU A 103 -1.14 14.63 9.30
CA LEU A 103 -0.80 13.22 9.54
C LEU A 103 -1.55 12.63 10.73
N VAL A 104 -1.64 13.39 11.82
CA VAL A 104 -2.24 12.92 13.07
C VAL A 104 -3.74 12.73 12.89
N GLU A 105 -4.37 13.69 12.22
CA GLU A 105 -5.77 13.70 11.84
C GLU A 105 -6.07 12.52 10.92
N PHE A 106 -5.28 12.31 9.87
CA PHE A 106 -5.44 11.17 8.95
C PHE A 106 -5.40 9.83 9.69
N TYR A 107 -4.36 9.57 10.49
CA TYR A 107 -4.23 8.30 11.22
C TYR A 107 -5.26 8.15 12.35
N ARG A 108 -5.84 9.23 12.87
CA ARG A 108 -6.94 9.15 13.85
C ARG A 108 -8.32 9.03 13.19
N SER A 109 -8.45 9.42 11.92
CA SER A 109 -9.69 9.38 11.13
C SER A 109 -10.08 7.97 10.64
N PRO A 110 -11.35 7.76 10.24
CA PRO A 110 -11.78 6.56 9.53
C PRO A 110 -11.10 6.36 8.17
N ALA A 111 -10.57 7.42 7.53
CA ALA A 111 -9.97 7.30 6.19
C ALA A 111 -8.76 6.35 6.15
N ARG A 112 -8.05 6.15 7.28
CA ARG A 112 -6.95 5.18 7.34
C ARG A 112 -7.38 3.76 6.97
N VAL A 113 -8.64 3.38 7.23
CA VAL A 113 -9.15 2.02 6.95
C VAL A 113 -9.61 1.86 5.50
N GLN A 114 -9.71 2.95 4.75
CA GLN A 114 -9.98 2.92 3.32
C GLN A 114 -8.74 2.54 2.51
N TRP A 115 -7.58 2.47 3.15
CA TRP A 115 -6.37 1.92 2.55
C TRP A 115 -6.35 0.42 2.79
N THR A 116 -5.98 -0.34 1.77
CA THR A 116 -5.91 -1.79 1.84
C THR A 116 -4.84 -2.20 2.86
N PRO A 117 -5.12 -3.12 3.79
CA PRO A 117 -4.04 -3.84 4.45
C PRO A 117 -3.25 -4.61 3.38
N THR A 118 -2.03 -5.04 3.68
CA THR A 118 -1.33 -6.03 2.83
C THR A 118 -2.27 -7.21 2.61
N GLY A 119 -2.77 -7.37 1.38
CA GLY A 119 -3.66 -8.47 1.00
C GLY A 119 -2.91 -9.81 1.05
N THR A 120 -3.57 -10.88 0.61
CA THR A 120 -2.89 -12.17 0.47
C THR A 120 -1.70 -12.02 -0.46
N ASN A 121 -0.50 -12.36 0.03
CA ASN A 121 0.69 -12.32 -0.79
C ASN A 121 0.53 -13.22 -2.01
N VAL A 122 0.94 -12.72 -3.17
CA VAL A 122 1.00 -13.54 -4.39
C VAL A 122 2.14 -14.57 -4.30
N PRO A 123 2.01 -15.73 -4.98
CA PRO A 123 3.08 -16.72 -5.01
C PRO A 123 4.37 -16.14 -5.62
N ASP A 124 5.51 -16.31 -4.95
CA ASP A 124 6.83 -15.86 -5.43
C ASP A 124 6.83 -14.38 -5.93
N TYR A 125 6.30 -13.47 -5.09
CA TYR A 125 6.29 -12.02 -5.35
C TYR A 125 7.62 -11.47 -5.89
N PRO A 126 8.81 -11.83 -5.37
CA PRO A 126 10.08 -11.31 -5.88
C PRO A 126 10.27 -11.54 -7.38
N ARG A 127 9.86 -12.69 -7.91
CA ARG A 127 9.95 -12.97 -9.35
C ARG A 127 8.81 -12.34 -10.13
N LEU A 128 7.59 -12.31 -9.60
CA LEU A 128 6.45 -11.64 -10.26
C LEU A 128 6.66 -10.13 -10.39
N ALA A 129 7.22 -9.48 -9.37
CA ALA A 129 7.46 -8.04 -9.35
C ALA A 129 8.49 -7.60 -10.41
N GLN A 130 9.45 -8.45 -10.75
CA GLN A 130 10.40 -8.15 -11.84
C GLN A 130 9.70 -8.08 -13.20
N LEU A 131 8.67 -8.90 -13.43
CA LEU A 131 7.88 -8.88 -14.67
C LEU A 131 7.10 -7.57 -14.82
N TRP A 132 6.63 -6.99 -13.71
CA TRP A 132 5.94 -5.69 -13.73
C TRP A 132 6.82 -4.61 -14.38
N TRP A 133 8.05 -4.47 -13.89
CA TRP A 133 8.98 -3.43 -14.38
C TRP A 133 9.36 -3.62 -15.84
N GLN A 134 9.46 -4.86 -16.31
CA GLN A 134 9.74 -5.17 -17.72
C GLN A 134 8.60 -4.75 -18.66
N ASN A 135 7.35 -4.80 -18.20
CA ASN A 135 6.18 -4.52 -19.05
C ASN A 135 5.65 -3.09 -18.90
N ILE A 136 5.80 -2.45 -17.74
CA ILE A 136 5.26 -1.10 -17.49
C ILE A 136 6.00 -0.02 -18.29
N GLY A 137 7.28 -0.24 -18.62
CA GLY A 137 8.07 0.68 -19.44
C GLY A 137 7.50 0.87 -20.85
N ASP A 138 7.01 -0.21 -21.47
CA ASP A 138 6.40 -0.15 -22.81
C ASP A 138 5.11 0.68 -22.81
N ALA A 139 4.29 0.56 -21.75
CA ALA A 139 3.07 1.37 -21.60
C ALA A 139 3.40 2.85 -21.36
N SER A 140 4.39 3.12 -20.50
CA SER A 140 4.74 4.48 -20.07
C SER A 140 5.42 5.27 -21.18
N SER A 141 6.15 4.60 -22.07
CA SER A 141 6.77 5.19 -23.26
C SER A 141 5.82 5.33 -24.45
N GLY A 142 4.63 4.72 -24.38
CA GLY A 142 3.67 4.66 -25.48
C GLY A 142 4.02 3.66 -26.58
N ALA A 143 5.04 2.81 -26.40
CA ALA A 143 5.38 1.74 -27.34
C ALA A 143 4.29 0.66 -27.43
N LYS A 144 3.55 0.46 -26.33
CA LYS A 144 2.34 -0.38 -26.27
C LYS A 144 1.20 0.40 -25.65
N THR A 145 -0.03 0.07 -26.05
CA THR A 145 -1.21 0.49 -25.30
C THR A 145 -1.20 -0.11 -23.89
N PRO A 146 -1.90 0.51 -22.91
CA PRO A 146 -2.02 -0.08 -21.58
C PRO A 146 -2.57 -1.51 -21.60
N GLN A 147 -3.54 -1.80 -22.49
CA GLN A 147 -4.10 -3.14 -22.62
C GLN A 147 -3.07 -4.15 -23.14
N GLU A 148 -2.29 -3.81 -24.16
CA GLU A 148 -1.25 -4.71 -24.68
C GLU A 148 -0.15 -4.98 -23.66
N ALA A 149 0.29 -3.96 -22.92
CA ALA A 149 1.28 -4.11 -21.85
C ALA A 149 0.77 -4.99 -20.70
N MET A 150 -0.48 -4.78 -20.27
CA MET A 150 -1.09 -5.60 -19.22
C MET A 150 -1.35 -7.04 -19.69
N THR A 151 -1.72 -7.25 -20.95
CA THR A 151 -1.83 -8.59 -21.54
C THR A 151 -0.47 -9.30 -21.59
N ALA A 152 0.59 -8.60 -22.02
CA ALA A 152 1.94 -9.15 -22.04
C ALA A 152 2.42 -9.54 -20.63
N LEU A 153 2.17 -8.68 -19.64
CA LEU A 153 2.43 -8.97 -18.23
C LEU A 153 1.68 -10.21 -17.75
N ALA A 154 0.36 -10.29 -18.00
CA ALA A 154 -0.46 -11.42 -17.57
C ALA A 154 0.05 -12.75 -18.14
N VAL A 155 0.40 -12.79 -19.43
CA VAL A 155 1.00 -13.96 -20.07
C VAL A 155 2.34 -14.33 -19.45
N ALA A 156 3.19 -13.35 -19.13
CA ALA A 156 4.48 -13.59 -18.49
C ALA A 156 4.32 -14.15 -17.07
N GLN A 157 3.38 -13.60 -16.30
CA GLN A 157 3.05 -14.06 -14.95
C GLN A 157 2.46 -15.47 -14.98
N GLU A 158 1.53 -15.76 -15.90
CA GLU A 158 0.95 -17.09 -16.08
C GLU A 158 2.02 -18.15 -16.37
N ARG A 159 2.95 -17.87 -17.29
CA ARG A 159 4.08 -18.78 -17.58
C ARG A 159 4.95 -19.05 -16.35
N LEU A 160 5.17 -18.04 -15.51
CA LEU A 160 5.92 -18.22 -14.26
C LEU A 160 5.13 -19.07 -13.27
N MET A 161 3.85 -18.75 -13.04
CA MET A 161 2.99 -19.49 -12.12
C MET A 161 2.81 -20.95 -12.57
N GLN A 162 2.69 -21.21 -13.87
CA GLN A 162 2.60 -22.56 -14.42
C GLN A 162 3.87 -23.38 -14.13
N ARG A 163 5.05 -22.76 -14.23
CA ARG A 163 6.31 -23.41 -13.82
C ARG A 163 6.33 -23.69 -12.31
N LEU A 164 5.85 -22.75 -11.49
CA LEU A 164 5.79 -22.92 -10.03
C LEU A 164 4.83 -24.04 -9.63
N GLN A 165 3.65 -24.11 -10.24
CA GLN A 165 2.69 -25.20 -10.02
C GLN A 165 3.31 -26.56 -10.37
N ARG A 166 3.92 -26.68 -11.56
CA ARG A 166 4.58 -27.93 -11.99
C ARG A 166 5.72 -28.33 -11.06
N ALA A 167 6.52 -27.37 -10.60
CA ALA A 167 7.65 -27.65 -9.72
C ALA A 167 7.21 -28.03 -8.29
N ASN A 168 6.00 -27.62 -7.89
CA ASN A 168 5.40 -27.90 -6.58
C ASN A 168 6.30 -27.53 -5.37
N VAL A 169 7.21 -26.57 -5.55
CA VAL A 169 8.19 -26.17 -4.51
C VAL A 169 7.56 -25.38 -3.36
N LEU A 170 6.36 -24.83 -3.56
CA LEU A 170 5.61 -24.08 -2.56
C LEU A 170 4.57 -24.94 -1.81
N GLY A 171 4.46 -26.23 -2.15
CA GLY A 171 3.49 -27.15 -1.55
C GLY A 171 2.06 -26.62 -1.59
N GLU A 172 1.37 -26.69 -0.46
CA GLU A 172 -0.02 -26.21 -0.30
C GLU A 172 -0.20 -24.71 -0.54
N CYS A 173 0.87 -23.91 -0.46
CA CYS A 173 0.85 -22.48 -0.76
C CYS A 173 1.19 -22.17 -2.23
N GLY A 174 1.36 -23.20 -3.07
CA GLY A 174 1.66 -23.05 -4.48
C GLY A 174 0.46 -22.57 -5.31
N PRO A 175 0.71 -21.94 -6.48
CA PRO A 175 -0.37 -21.58 -7.38
C PRO A 175 -1.05 -22.83 -7.95
N LEU A 176 -2.37 -22.76 -8.10
CA LEU A 176 -3.16 -23.68 -8.90
C LEU A 176 -3.81 -22.86 -10.03
N LEU A 177 -3.35 -23.07 -11.26
CA LEU A 177 -3.88 -22.37 -12.41
C LEU A 177 -5.28 -22.92 -12.76
N ASN A 178 -6.19 -22.00 -13.04
CA ASN A 178 -7.48 -22.33 -13.62
C ASN A 178 -7.30 -22.77 -15.08
N GLU A 179 -8.29 -23.50 -15.60
CA GLU A 179 -8.38 -23.73 -17.04
C GLU A 179 -8.51 -22.39 -17.79
N PRO A 180 -7.96 -22.28 -19.02
CA PRO A 180 -8.13 -21.09 -19.84
C PRO A 180 -9.61 -20.78 -20.07
N GLN A 181 -9.98 -19.52 -19.85
CA GLN A 181 -11.35 -19.03 -20.06
C GLN A 181 -11.35 -17.73 -20.86
N SER A 182 -12.49 -17.40 -21.45
CA SER A 182 -12.64 -16.16 -22.20
C SER A 182 -12.58 -14.94 -21.28
N ARG A 183 -12.28 -13.77 -21.86
CA ARG A 183 -12.33 -12.50 -21.14
C ARG A 183 -13.71 -12.26 -20.53
N ASP A 184 -14.77 -12.54 -21.30
CA ASP A 184 -16.15 -12.32 -20.87
C ASP A 184 -16.53 -13.20 -19.69
N TYR A 185 -16.06 -14.46 -19.67
CA TYR A 185 -16.23 -15.34 -18.52
C TYR A 185 -15.63 -14.72 -17.26
N TRP A 186 -14.40 -14.20 -17.34
CA TRP A 186 -13.74 -13.59 -16.18
C TRP A 186 -14.43 -12.30 -15.73
N LEU A 187 -14.87 -11.47 -16.68
CA LEU A 187 -15.59 -10.21 -16.38
C LEU A 187 -16.99 -10.45 -15.80
N SER A 188 -17.61 -11.61 -16.06
CA SER A 188 -18.91 -11.96 -15.49
C SER A 188 -18.83 -12.57 -14.09
N GLN A 189 -17.63 -12.86 -13.57
CA GLN A 189 -17.50 -13.47 -12.25
C GLN A 189 -17.81 -12.46 -11.13
N PRO A 190 -18.36 -12.93 -9.98
CA PRO A 190 -18.50 -12.10 -8.80
C PRO A 190 -17.15 -11.52 -8.36
N GLY A 191 -17.07 -10.20 -8.15
CA GLY A 191 -15.84 -9.52 -7.75
C GLY A 191 -14.78 -9.40 -8.86
N ALA A 192 -15.14 -9.65 -10.11
CA ALA A 192 -14.25 -9.53 -11.26
C ALA A 192 -13.61 -8.13 -11.39
N PRO A 193 -12.45 -8.05 -12.08
CA PRO A 193 -11.93 -6.77 -12.57
C PRO A 193 -13.00 -6.03 -13.38
N LYS A 194 -12.98 -4.70 -13.30
CA LYS A 194 -13.99 -3.87 -13.98
C LYS A 194 -13.83 -3.94 -15.50
N ALA A 195 -14.94 -4.13 -16.20
CA ALA A 195 -15.00 -4.00 -17.65
C ALA A 195 -14.68 -2.55 -18.05
N LYS A 196 -14.23 -2.37 -19.30
CA LYS A 196 -13.90 -1.04 -19.82
C LYS A 196 -15.13 -0.13 -19.74
N LEU A 197 -14.96 1.06 -19.18
CA LEU A 197 -16.02 2.07 -19.12
C LEU A 197 -16.14 2.81 -20.46
N ASP A 198 -17.34 3.29 -20.78
CA ASP A 198 -17.56 4.18 -21.93
C ASP A 198 -16.78 5.49 -21.79
N ASN A 199 -16.59 5.96 -20.54
CA ASN A 199 -15.82 7.15 -20.22
C ASN A 199 -14.81 6.87 -19.10
N GLU A 200 -13.56 6.56 -19.47
CA GLU A 200 -12.44 6.38 -18.53
C GLU A 200 -11.75 7.70 -18.13
N LYS A 201 -12.16 8.83 -18.72
CA LYS A 201 -11.60 10.16 -18.49
C LYS A 201 -12.71 11.19 -18.22
N PRO A 202 -13.48 11.03 -17.13
CA PRO A 202 -14.49 12.00 -16.75
C PRO A 202 -13.86 13.37 -16.50
N ALA A 203 -14.66 14.43 -16.65
CA ALA A 203 -14.22 15.78 -16.33
C ALA A 203 -13.76 15.85 -14.86
N PRO A 204 -12.56 16.40 -14.56
CA PRO A 204 -12.09 16.52 -13.19
C PRO A 204 -13.04 17.36 -12.35
N VAL A 205 -13.32 16.92 -11.13
CA VAL A 205 -14.11 17.65 -10.13
C VAL A 205 -13.19 18.02 -8.98
N THR A 206 -13.13 19.31 -8.66
CA THR A 206 -12.45 19.81 -7.47
C THR A 206 -13.44 20.00 -6.34
N ILE A 207 -12.99 19.78 -5.12
CA ILE A 207 -13.75 19.98 -3.89
C ILE A 207 -12.94 20.85 -2.94
N ASP A 208 -13.62 21.68 -2.17
CA ASP A 208 -13.00 22.46 -1.11
C ASP A 208 -12.35 21.54 -0.06
N TYR A 209 -11.20 21.95 0.49
CA TYR A 209 -10.46 21.14 1.44
C TYR A 209 -11.24 20.92 2.74
N ASP A 210 -11.86 21.98 3.28
CA ASP A 210 -12.58 21.92 4.54
C ASP A 210 -13.83 21.04 4.41
N GLU A 211 -14.46 21.04 3.23
CA GLU A 211 -15.52 20.09 2.90
C GLU A 211 -14.98 18.65 2.81
N LEU A 212 -13.85 18.45 2.15
CA LEU A 212 -13.26 17.14 1.92
C LEU A 212 -12.85 16.44 3.23
N VAL A 213 -12.28 17.18 4.19
CA VAL A 213 -11.85 16.62 5.49
C VAL A 213 -13.00 16.34 6.45
N LYS A 214 -14.23 16.79 6.19
CA LYS A 214 -15.40 16.33 6.98
C LYS A 214 -15.60 14.82 6.92
N SER A 215 -15.13 14.17 5.85
CA SER A 215 -15.10 12.70 5.74
C SER A 215 -14.19 12.00 6.76
N TRP A 216 -13.37 12.74 7.52
CA TRP A 216 -12.47 12.22 8.55
C TRP A 216 -13.07 12.25 9.96
N GLN A 217 -14.23 12.86 10.13
CA GLN A 217 -14.99 12.90 11.39
C GLN A 217 -15.89 11.67 11.52
#